data_AF-A0A7R6VL51-F1
#
_entry.id   AF-A0A7R6VL51-F1
#
_cell.length_a   1.000
_cell.length_b   1.000
_cell.length_c   1.000
_cell.angle_alpha   90.00
_cell.angle_beta   90.00
_cell.angle_gamma   90.00
#
_symmetry.space_group_name_H-M   'P 1'
#
loop_
_entity.id
_entity.type
_entity.pdbx_description
1 polymer ?
#
loop_
_entity_poly.entity_id
_entity_poly.type
_entity_poly.pdbx_seq_one_letter_code
_entity_poly.pdbx_strand_id
1 'polypeptide(L)' 'MDKEAAMQEFKKYEQMRMDMYEFLEQFIPKDSNGALDFSKAQDIPAIEVFDRWFKLDYQARKIRGIAINCLGLKGE' A
#
# COMPACT_ATOMS: atom_id res chain seq x y z
N MET A 1 -18.70 5.65 -11.23
CA MET A 1 -18.47 5.61 -9.77
C MET A 1 -18.67 7.02 -9.27
N ASP A 2 -19.46 7.22 -8.21
CA ASP A 2 -19.61 8.54 -7.61
C ASP A 2 -18.40 8.89 -6.71
N LYS A 3 -18.35 10.15 -6.26
CA LYS A 3 -17.25 10.67 -5.44
C LYS A 3 -17.11 9.95 -4.10
N GLU A 4 -18.21 9.51 -3.51
CA GLU A 4 -18.20 8.87 -2.20
C GLU A 4 -17.59 7.46 -2.29
N ALA A 5 -18.03 6.69 -3.28
CA ALA A 5 -17.47 5.39 -3.61
C ALA A 5 -15.97 5.51 -3.96
N ALA A 6 -15.57 6.53 -4.73
CA ALA A 6 -14.16 6.80 -4.99
C ALA A 6 -13.39 7.02 -3.67
N MET A 7 -13.93 7.83 -2.75
CA MET A 7 -13.25 8.11 -1.48
C MET A 7 -13.09 6.90 -0.58
N GLN A 8 -14.04 5.96 -0.60
CA GLN A 8 -13.89 4.70 0.12
C GLN A 8 -12.72 3.87 -0.43
N GLU A 9 -12.51 3.87 -1.75
CA GLU A 9 -11.38 3.15 -2.35
C GLU A 9 -10.03 3.78 -2.00
N PHE A 10 -9.95 5.11 -1.91
CA PHE A 10 -8.74 5.80 -1.43
C PHE A 10 -8.43 5.47 0.03
N LYS A 11 -9.43 5.52 0.92
CA LYS A 11 -9.26 5.14 2.33
C LYS A 11 -8.82 3.69 2.49
N LYS A 12 -9.41 2.78 1.69
CA LYS A 12 -9.02 1.38 1.68
C LYS A 12 -7.56 1.19 1.30
N TYR A 13 -7.08 1.92 0.29
CA TYR A 13 -5.67 1.87 -0.09
C TYR A 13 -4.74 2.41 0.99
N GLU A 14 -5.11 3.52 1.63
CA GLU A 14 -4.35 4.07 2.76
C GLU A 14 -4.23 3.05 3.90
N GLN A 15 -5.34 2.41 4.29
CA GLN A 15 -5.32 1.35 5.30
C GLN A 15 -4.42 0.18 4.88
N MET A 16 -4.54 -0.30 3.63
CA MET A 16 -3.71 -1.40 3.13
C MET A 16 -2.21 -1.06 3.11
N ARG A 17 -1.85 0.21 2.89
CA ARG A 17 -0.47 0.67 3.02
C ARG A 17 -0.01 0.61 4.47
N MET A 18 -0.83 1.09 5.41
CA MET A 18 -0.51 1.03 6.84
C MET A 18 -0.32 -0.42 7.31
N ASP A 19 -1.26 -1.31 6.96
CA ASP A 19 -1.19 -2.74 7.29
C ASP A 19 0.09 -3.40 6.72
N MET A 20 0.56 -2.95 5.55
CA MET A 20 1.82 -3.43 4.97
C MET A 20 3.02 -2.95 5.79
N TYR A 21 3.07 -1.67 6.17
CA TYR A 21 4.16 -1.14 7.00
C TYR A 21 4.17 -1.79 8.39
N GLU A 22 3.02 -1.90 9.05
CA GLU A 22 2.90 -2.56 10.35
C GLU A 22 3.36 -4.02 10.29
N PHE A 23 3.07 -4.73 9.20
CA PHE A 23 3.57 -6.08 8.99
C PHE A 23 5.09 -6.11 8.80
N LEU A 24 5.64 -5.23 7.95
CA LEU A 24 7.08 -5.16 7.73
C LEU A 24 7.85 -4.81 9.01
N GLU A 25 7.31 -3.91 9.84
CA GLU A 25 7.92 -3.45 11.10
C GLU A 25 8.04 -4.57 12.15
N GLN A 26 7.28 -5.66 12.03
CA GLN A 26 7.44 -6.83 12.90
C GLN A 26 8.74 -7.59 12.64
N PHE A 27 9.32 -7.46 11.45
CA PHE A 27 10.52 -8.19 11.02
C PHE A 27 11.69 -7.26 10.70
N ILE A 28 11.41 -5.98 10.43
CA ILE A 28 12.40 -4.99 10.03
C ILE A 28 12.29 -3.80 11.00
N PRO A 29 13.20 -3.68 11.98
CA PRO A 29 13.15 -2.59 12.94
C PRO A 29 13.42 -1.24 12.25
N LYS A 30 13.00 -0.15 12.88
CA LYS A 30 13.28 1.21 12.39
C LYS A 30 14.68 1.68 12.79
N ASP A 31 15.29 2.51 11.94
CA ASP A 31 16.52 3.26 12.24
C ASP A 31 16.23 4.50 13.10
N SER A 32 17.28 5.28 13.40
CA SER A 32 17.16 6.52 14.17
C SER A 32 16.33 7.62 13.47
N ASN A 33 16.09 7.49 12.16
CA ASN A 33 15.28 8.42 11.37
C ASN A 33 13.83 7.93 11.21
N GLY A 34 13.49 6.76 11.76
CA GLY A 34 12.16 6.15 11.64
C GLY A 34 11.93 5.38 10.34
N ALA A 35 12.96 5.19 9.50
CA ALA A 35 12.89 4.37 8.29
C ALA A 35 13.17 2.90 8.61
N LEU A 36 12.67 1.98 7.78
CA LEU A 36 12.95 0.54 7.95
C LEU A 36 14.45 0.25 7.73
N ASP A 37 15.12 -0.33 8.72
CA ASP A 37 16.53 -0.70 8.69
C ASP A 37 16.69 -2.14 8.17
N PHE A 38 16.78 -2.29 6.85
CA PHE A 38 16.95 -3.58 6.19
C PHE A 38 18.28 -4.27 6.53
N SER A 39 19.28 -3.56 7.07
CA SER A 39 20.53 -4.19 7.52
C SER A 39 20.33 -5.04 8.77
N LYS A 40 19.24 -4.81 9.51
CA LYS A 40 18.83 -5.56 10.71
C LYS A 40 17.56 -6.38 10.49
N ALA A 41 17.19 -6.63 9.24
CA ALA A 41 16.01 -7.42 8.91
C ALA A 41 16.17 -8.86 9.40
N GLN A 42 15.08 -9.42 9.92
CA GLN A 42 14.94 -10.84 10.23
C GLN A 42 14.32 -11.58 9.04
N ASP A 43 14.30 -12.91 9.13
CA ASP A 43 13.57 -13.74 8.16
C ASP A 43 12.07 -13.38 8.20
N ILE A 44 11.53 -13.06 7.02
CA ILE A 44 10.16 -12.63 6.82
C ILE A 44 9.42 -13.63 5.92
N PRO A 45 8.15 -14.00 6.19
CA PRO A 45 7.43 -14.95 5.37
C PRO A 45 7.11 -14.37 4.00
N ALA A 46 7.89 -14.74 2.99
CA ALA A 46 7.82 -14.20 1.63
C ALA A 46 6.44 -14.34 0.97
N ILE A 47 5.71 -15.43 1.25
CA ILE A 47 4.34 -15.65 0.75
C ILE A 47 3.42 -14.53 1.26
N GLU A 48 3.50 -14.21 2.55
CA GLU A 48 2.63 -13.19 3.14
C GLU A 48 3.01 -11.78 2.68
N VAL A 49 4.31 -11.50 2.53
CA VAL A 49 4.81 -10.26 1.91
C VAL A 49 4.19 -10.08 0.52
N PHE A 50 4.28 -11.12 -0.32
CA PHE A 50 3.78 -11.07 -1.68
C PHE A 50 2.25 -10.93 -1.73
N ASP A 51 1.52 -11.67 -0.89
CA ASP A 51 0.05 -11.57 -0.83
C ASP A 51 -0.43 -10.17 -0.44
N ARG A 52 0.21 -9.56 0.56
CA ARG A 52 -0.10 -8.18 0.99
C ARG A 52 0.25 -7.18 -0.11
N TRP A 53 1.45 -7.31 -0.69
CA TRP A 53 1.90 -6.46 -1.80
C TRP A 53 0.98 -6.57 -3.02
N PHE A 54 0.59 -7.77 -3.43
CA PHE A 54 -0.26 -8.01 -4.58
C PHE A 54 -1.64 -7.37 -4.41
N LYS A 55 -2.24 -7.50 -3.21
CA LYS A 55 -3.51 -6.83 -2.88
C LYS A 55 -3.34 -5.31 -2.92
N LEU A 56 -2.24 -4.78 -2.38
CA LEU A 56 -1.94 -3.36 -2.40
C LEU A 56 -1.77 -2.81 -3.83
N ASP A 57 -1.01 -3.50 -4.68
CA ASP A 57 -0.84 -3.16 -6.10
C ASP A 57 -2.18 -3.16 -6.84
N TYR A 58 -3.01 -4.19 -6.61
CA TYR A 58 -4.34 -4.25 -7.20
C TYR A 58 -5.19 -3.03 -6.82
N GLN A 59 -5.17 -2.64 -5.54
CA GLN A 59 -5.89 -1.46 -5.08
C GLN A 59 -5.31 -0.16 -5.66
N ALA A 60 -3.97 -0.06 -5.82
CA ALA A 60 -3.33 1.08 -6.46
C ALA A 60 -3.76 1.25 -7.93
N ARG A 61 -3.82 0.15 -8.70
CA ARG A 61 -4.31 0.15 -10.08
C ARG A 61 -5.78 0.56 -10.17
N LYS A 62 -6.60 0.10 -9.22
CA LYS A 62 -8.01 0.53 -9.12
C LYS A 62 -8.12 2.03 -8.89
N ILE A 63 -7.34 2.58 -7.96
CA ILE A 63 -7.27 4.03 -7.70
C ILE A 63 -6.82 4.80 -8.93
N ARG A 64 -5.77 4.34 -9.64
CA ARG A 64 -5.33 4.96 -10.89
C ARG A 64 -6.47 5.01 -11.91
N GLY A 65 -7.22 3.91 -12.05
CA GLY A 65 -8.40 3.85 -12.91
C GLY A 65 -9.48 4.86 -12.51
N ILE A 66 -9.73 5.05 -11.21
CA ILE A 66 -10.67 6.06 -10.71
C ILE A 66 -10.16 7.48 -11.01
N ALA A 67 -8.89 7.76 -10.75
CA ALA A 67 -8.28 9.06 -11.02
C ALA A 67 -8.37 9.45 -12.50
N ILE A 68 -8.07 8.52 -13.41
CA ILE A 68 -8.13 8.77 -14.85
C ILE A 68 -9.58 8.91 -15.32
N ASN A 69 -10.43 7.94 -14.99
CA ASN A 69 -11.75 7.82 -15.60
C ASN A 69 -12.83 8.67 -14.92
N CYS A 70 -12.66 9.00 -13.64
CA CYS A 70 -13.66 9.74 -12.86
C CYS A 70 -13.25 11.17 -12.51
N LEU A 71 -11.93 11.45 -12.42
CA LEU A 71 -11.42 12.78 -12.07
C LEU A 71 -10.76 13.50 -13.25
N GLY A 72 -10.68 12.88 -14.44
CA GLY A 72 -10.13 13.48 -15.64
C GLY A 72 -8.62 13.73 -15.58
N LEU A 73 -7.91 13.10 -14.64
CA LEU A 73 -6.46 13.19 -14.54
C LEU A 73 -5.84 12.40 -15.70
N LYS A 74 -4.97 13.01 -16.50
CA LYS A 74 -4.27 12.28 -17.56
C LYS A 74 -3.30 11.28 -16.91
N GLY A 75 -3.45 10.00 -17.23
CA GLY A 75 -2.44 9.01 -16.94
C GLY A 75 -1.28 9.23 -17.89
N GLU A 76 -0.13 9.62 -17.38
CA GLU A 76 1.14 9.41 -18.08
C GLU A 76 1.46 7.90 -18.13
#